data_AF-A0A1M3PH30-F1
#
_entry.id   AF-A0A1M3PH30-F1
#
_cell.length_a   1.000
_cell.length_b   1.000
_cell.length_c   1.000
_cell.angle_alpha   90.00
_cell.angle_beta   90.00
_cell.angle_gamma   90.00
#
_symmetry.space_group_name_H-M   'P 1'
#
loop_
_entity.id
_entity.type
_entity.pdbx_description
1 polymer ?
#
loop_
_entity_poly.entity_id
_entity_poly.type
_entity_poly.pdbx_seq_one_letter_code
_entity_poly.pdbx_strand_id
1 'polypeptide(L)'
;MAADDAQPAHPENMILQHRALCGLGLPTQVGKGSWQRDIGTAAVSIEAPATSPTLPGGAQLRLLLLRIFDTALRGGSAVVEIGDSPAALAERMGLPAKGAAPRTLGEQFERLMAAKVTVSLDGGPALSVFDARGRPRAVAPEWRSAVRLNARFFAVLAENPVALDRAVVAALADAPLALDAYMWMARIIAGGEAAGPSRASWAELIGRFGEPEQAEETFRAAFEDCLRLVTAACPSIVVIVGEQGVQVRMAEPAPARAPAERPAPPVAVEPVAETPVAAAPVVVAPAVVAPVPQERPVPAPPPAEPARLEPAQAAEPPRQIARQSISLKSHMTGLSQVVWLQRANGRVNQVIEVTPGGRYDPDHLTVLALEPMVVQISGGLYDREFERVSAWAMNNRDLIDDFWDGKIDSFEEVASRVKKVPAPGWR
;
A
#
# COMPACT_ATOMS: atom_id res chain seq x y z
N MET A 1 14.81 -35.60 -4.76
CA MET A 1 14.91 -34.15 -5.00
C MET A 1 13.77 -33.77 -5.93
N ALA A 2 12.65 -33.33 -5.35
CA ALA A 2 11.49 -32.89 -6.11
C ALA A 2 11.79 -31.50 -6.68
N ALA A 3 11.47 -31.32 -7.96
CA ALA A 3 11.50 -30.03 -8.62
C ALA A 3 10.42 -29.14 -8.00
N ASP A 4 10.83 -27.96 -7.56
CA ASP A 4 9.94 -26.90 -7.09
C ASP A 4 9.25 -26.31 -8.33
N ASP A 5 7.97 -26.62 -8.51
CA ASP A 5 7.14 -26.03 -9.54
C ASP A 5 7.08 -24.52 -9.29
N ALA A 6 7.43 -23.73 -10.30
CA ALA A 6 7.30 -22.27 -10.25
C ALA A 6 5.82 -21.91 -10.12
N GLN A 7 5.36 -21.81 -8.88
CA GLN A 7 4.00 -21.42 -8.52
C GLN A 7 3.74 -20.01 -9.08
N PRO A 8 2.61 -19.77 -9.77
CA PRO A 8 2.26 -18.42 -10.21
C PRO A 8 2.19 -17.48 -9.01
N ALA A 9 2.72 -16.27 -9.18
CA ALA A 9 2.73 -15.22 -8.17
C ALA A 9 1.32 -14.97 -7.61
N HIS A 10 1.04 -15.45 -6.40
CA HIS A 10 -0.19 -15.12 -5.69
C HIS A 10 -0.14 -13.63 -5.28
N PRO A 11 -1.25 -12.88 -5.41
CA PRO A 11 -1.27 -11.43 -5.12
C PRO A 11 -0.89 -11.08 -3.67
N GLU A 12 -0.97 -12.04 -2.75
CA GLU A 12 -0.53 -11.91 -1.36
C GLU A 12 1.00 -11.94 -1.22
N ASN A 13 1.71 -12.59 -2.15
CA ASN A 13 3.18 -12.68 -2.17
C ASN A 13 3.85 -11.45 -2.79
N MET A 14 3.08 -10.46 -3.25
CA MET A 14 3.62 -9.26 -3.88
C MET A 14 3.80 -8.11 -2.87
N ILE A 15 4.77 -7.25 -3.10
CA ILE A 15 4.96 -5.96 -2.43
C ILE A 15 4.89 -4.85 -3.47
N LEU A 16 4.15 -3.78 -3.18
CA LEU A 16 3.89 -2.71 -4.14
C LEU A 16 4.85 -1.52 -3.94
N GLN A 17 5.41 -1.03 -5.04
CA GLN A 17 6.34 0.10 -5.07
C GLN A 17 5.89 1.17 -6.07
N HIS A 18 6.27 2.43 -5.85
CA HIS A 18 6.05 3.51 -6.81
C HIS A 18 6.86 3.30 -8.09
N ARG A 19 6.22 3.39 -9.27
CA ARG A 19 6.88 3.20 -10.59
C ARG A 19 8.15 4.02 -10.79
N ALA A 20 8.15 5.29 -10.38
CA ALA A 20 9.35 6.15 -10.48
C ALA A 20 10.55 5.58 -9.72
N LEU A 21 10.34 5.05 -8.51
CA LEU A 21 11.41 4.49 -7.68
C LEU A 21 11.88 3.11 -8.16
N CYS A 22 11.17 2.50 -9.10
CA CYS A 22 11.62 1.31 -9.81
C CYS A 22 12.43 1.66 -11.08
N GLY A 23 12.55 2.93 -11.46
CA GLY A 23 13.28 3.34 -12.67
C GLY A 23 14.73 3.76 -12.43
N LEU A 24 15.09 4.05 -11.17
CA LEU A 24 16.34 4.67 -10.77
C LEU A 24 16.82 4.06 -9.45
N GLY A 25 18.12 4.15 -9.19
CA GLY A 25 18.66 3.77 -7.89
C GLY A 25 18.46 4.88 -6.85
N LEU A 26 18.42 4.51 -5.58
CA LEU A 26 18.47 5.44 -4.44
C LEU A 26 19.90 5.54 -3.87
N PRO A 27 20.21 6.45 -2.92
CA PRO A 27 21.52 6.46 -2.27
C PRO A 27 21.89 5.07 -1.75
N THR A 28 23.02 4.52 -2.19
CA THR A 28 23.48 3.20 -1.75
C THR A 28 24.09 3.25 -0.35
N GLN A 29 24.54 4.43 0.08
CA GLN A 29 25.13 4.71 1.38
C GLN A 29 24.45 5.91 2.03
N VAL A 30 24.70 6.08 3.33
CA VAL A 30 24.29 7.28 4.07
C VAL A 30 25.16 8.47 3.62
N GLY A 31 24.52 9.48 3.04
CA GLY A 31 25.17 10.71 2.55
C GLY A 31 24.94 11.92 3.46
N LYS A 32 25.37 13.09 2.99
CA LYS A 32 25.11 14.38 3.65
C LYS A 32 24.49 15.42 2.74
N GLY A 33 23.71 16.33 3.32
CA GLY A 33 23.15 17.50 2.62
C GLY A 33 21.98 17.13 1.73
N SER A 34 22.18 17.18 0.42
CA SER A 34 21.17 16.82 -0.57
C SER A 34 21.69 15.75 -1.53
N TRP A 35 20.78 14.92 -2.01
CA TRP A 35 21.04 13.94 -3.05
C TRP A 35 19.90 13.99 -4.06
N GLN A 36 20.22 13.83 -5.34
CA GLN A 36 19.23 13.81 -6.41
C GLN A 36 19.64 12.88 -7.54
N ARG A 37 18.66 12.34 -8.24
CA ARG A 37 18.84 11.62 -9.50
C ARG A 37 17.68 11.93 -10.43
N ASP A 38 18.00 12.24 -11.67
CA ASP A 38 17.05 12.54 -12.74
C ASP A 38 17.44 11.75 -13.98
N ILE A 39 16.49 10.96 -14.51
CA ILE A 39 16.65 10.14 -15.72
C ILE A 39 15.67 10.57 -16.81
N GLY A 40 15.10 11.78 -16.72
CA GLY A 40 14.10 12.37 -17.61
C GLY A 40 12.69 11.81 -17.40
N THR A 41 12.55 10.48 -17.40
CA THR A 41 11.26 9.79 -17.18
C THR A 41 10.88 9.67 -15.71
N ALA A 42 11.83 9.87 -14.80
CA ALA A 42 11.61 9.92 -13.37
C ALA A 42 12.73 10.73 -12.72
N ALA A 43 12.39 11.43 -11.65
CA ALA A 43 13.39 12.06 -10.81
C ALA A 43 13.05 11.88 -9.33
N VAL A 44 14.08 11.85 -8.50
CA VAL A 44 13.98 11.84 -7.05
C VAL A 44 14.98 12.82 -6.46
N SER A 45 14.56 13.57 -5.46
CA SER A 45 15.45 14.36 -4.61
C SER A 45 15.21 14.06 -3.14
N ILE A 46 16.29 14.01 -2.37
CA ILE A 46 16.28 13.80 -0.93
C ILE A 46 17.12 14.92 -0.32
N GLU A 47 16.49 15.82 0.43
CA GLU A 47 17.16 16.93 1.12
C GLU A 47 17.09 16.69 2.63
N ALA A 48 18.24 16.55 3.30
CA ALA A 48 18.30 16.50 4.75
C ALA A 48 18.04 17.90 5.34
N PRO A 49 17.47 18.00 6.56
CA PRO A 49 17.31 19.28 7.22
C PRO A 49 18.67 19.88 7.62
N ALA A 50 18.76 21.21 7.65
CA ALA A 50 19.98 21.91 8.07
C ALA A 50 20.45 21.54 9.49
N THR A 51 19.53 21.15 10.37
CA THR A 51 19.80 20.74 11.76
C THR A 51 20.40 19.34 11.88
N SER A 52 20.19 18.47 10.88
CA SER A 52 20.74 17.12 10.84
C SER A 52 21.03 16.76 9.38
N PRO A 53 22.25 17.05 8.89
CA PRO A 53 22.54 16.97 7.46
C PRO A 53 22.73 15.52 6.99
N THR A 54 22.27 14.50 7.71
CA THR A 54 22.47 13.09 7.36
C THR A 54 21.30 12.55 6.55
N LEU A 55 21.57 12.02 5.37
CA LEU A 55 20.55 11.45 4.49
C LEU A 55 20.22 10.00 4.85
N PRO A 56 18.97 9.55 4.68
CA PRO A 56 18.68 8.11 4.68
C PRO A 56 19.35 7.45 3.46
N GLY A 57 19.69 6.17 3.56
CA GLY A 57 20.34 5.46 2.47
C GLY A 57 20.39 3.95 2.64
N GLY A 58 20.97 3.29 1.62
CA GLY A 58 21.22 1.86 1.59
C GLY A 58 19.96 1.00 1.54
N ALA A 59 20.11 -0.25 1.98
CA ALA A 59 19.06 -1.25 2.03
C ALA A 59 17.82 -0.77 2.80
N GLN A 60 18.04 -0.21 3.98
CA GLN A 60 16.96 0.16 4.89
C GLN A 60 16.06 1.27 4.32
N LEU A 61 16.60 2.26 3.60
CA LEU A 61 15.79 3.26 2.91
C LEU A 61 14.82 2.60 1.91
N ARG A 62 15.31 1.66 1.11
CA ARG A 62 14.49 0.96 0.10
C ARG A 62 13.40 0.13 0.76
N LEU A 63 13.76 -0.64 1.78
CA LEU A 63 12.82 -1.50 2.51
C LEU A 63 11.77 -0.69 3.27
N LEU A 64 12.13 0.46 3.85
CA LEU A 64 11.19 1.38 4.49
C LEU A 64 10.18 1.93 3.48
N LEU A 65 10.65 2.44 2.32
CA LEU A 65 9.76 2.96 1.29
C LEU A 65 8.85 1.88 0.73
N LEU A 66 9.39 0.69 0.42
CA LEU A 66 8.61 -0.49 0.01
C LEU A 66 7.51 -0.81 1.02
N ARG A 67 7.85 -0.89 2.31
CA ARG A 67 6.88 -1.20 3.36
C ARG A 67 5.81 -0.12 3.49
N ILE A 68 6.20 1.15 3.51
CA ILE A 68 5.25 2.27 3.67
C ILE A 68 4.28 2.30 2.50
N PHE A 69 4.76 2.20 1.27
CA PHE A 69 3.93 2.32 0.08
C PHE A 69 3.00 1.11 -0.08
N ASP A 70 3.53 -0.11 0.12
CA ASP A 70 2.72 -1.33 0.13
C ASP A 70 1.61 -1.28 1.18
N THR A 71 1.92 -0.81 2.40
CA THR A 71 0.92 -0.70 3.47
C THR A 71 -0.12 0.36 3.15
N ALA A 72 0.28 1.52 2.63
CA ALA A 72 -0.64 2.59 2.23
C ALA A 72 -1.61 2.11 1.14
N LEU A 73 -1.08 1.44 0.11
CA LEU A 73 -1.87 0.91 -1.00
C LEU A 73 -2.84 -0.18 -0.56
N ARG A 74 -2.38 -1.14 0.26
CA ARG A 74 -3.21 -2.24 0.76
C ARG A 74 -4.28 -1.76 1.74
N GLY A 75 -3.95 -0.77 2.57
CA GLY A 75 -4.89 -0.15 3.50
C GLY A 75 -5.82 0.87 2.83
N GLY A 76 -5.55 1.26 1.58
CA GLY A 76 -6.25 2.36 0.92
C GLY A 76 -6.17 3.67 1.70
N SER A 77 -5.08 3.90 2.44
CA SER A 77 -4.94 5.06 3.33
C SER A 77 -3.58 5.71 3.15
N ALA A 78 -3.57 7.05 3.11
CA ALA A 78 -2.33 7.83 3.12
C ALA A 78 -1.66 7.84 4.51
N VAL A 79 -2.35 7.40 5.55
CA VAL A 79 -1.79 7.24 6.91
C VAL A 79 -1.37 5.79 7.11
N VAL A 80 -0.11 5.61 7.48
CA VAL A 80 0.52 4.30 7.64
C VAL A 80 1.03 4.14 9.06
N GLU A 81 0.50 3.14 9.76
CA GLU A 81 0.95 2.74 11.08
C GLU A 81 2.33 2.05 11.03
N ILE A 82 3.30 2.66 11.68
CA ILE A 82 4.69 2.20 11.82
C ILE A 82 4.84 1.34 13.09
N GLY A 83 4.05 1.62 14.13
CA GLY A 83 4.10 0.97 15.45
C GLY A 83 4.86 1.81 16.47
N ASP A 84 4.66 1.54 17.77
CA ASP A 84 5.04 2.47 18.85
C ASP A 84 6.53 2.48 19.23
N SER A 85 7.37 1.70 18.54
CA SER A 85 8.81 1.69 18.77
C SER A 85 9.60 1.17 17.57
N PRO A 86 10.93 1.41 17.51
CA PRO A 86 11.79 0.78 16.50
C PRO A 86 11.75 -0.75 16.52
N ALA A 87 11.51 -1.36 17.69
CA ALA A 87 11.33 -2.81 17.82
C ALA A 87 10.03 -3.27 17.16
N ALA A 88 8.93 -2.55 17.34
CA ALA A 88 7.66 -2.84 16.67
C ALA A 88 7.78 -2.68 15.14
N LEU A 89 8.52 -1.68 14.67
CA LEU A 89 8.81 -1.53 13.24
C LEU A 89 9.64 -2.71 12.70
N ALA A 90 10.67 -3.14 13.43
CA ALA A 90 11.48 -4.29 13.05
C ALA A 90 10.62 -5.57 12.93
N GLU A 91 9.76 -5.86 13.91
CA GLU A 91 8.82 -6.99 13.85
C GLU A 91 7.90 -6.91 12.63
N ARG A 92 7.34 -5.72 12.35
CA ARG A 92 6.48 -5.50 11.18
C ARG A 92 7.20 -5.65 9.84
N MET A 93 8.53 -5.54 9.84
CA MET A 93 9.38 -5.79 8.68
C MET A 93 9.93 -7.22 8.62
N GLY A 94 9.53 -8.10 9.56
CA GLY A 94 10.02 -9.47 9.64
C GLY A 94 11.46 -9.58 10.15
N LEU A 95 11.97 -8.52 10.80
CA LEU A 95 13.31 -8.46 11.38
C LEU A 95 13.27 -8.77 12.88
N PRO A 96 14.39 -9.22 13.47
CA PRO A 96 14.47 -9.45 14.91
C PRO A 96 14.15 -8.18 15.73
N ALA A 97 13.24 -8.31 16.70
CA ALA A 97 12.82 -7.23 17.61
C ALA A 97 13.90 -6.79 18.62
N LYS A 98 15.01 -7.53 18.70
CA LYS A 98 16.11 -7.33 19.66
C LYS A 98 17.45 -7.26 18.93
N GLY A 99 18.44 -6.67 19.60
CA GLY A 99 19.79 -6.50 19.06
C GLY A 99 19.97 -5.16 18.34
N ALA A 100 20.90 -5.11 17.39
CA ALA A 100 21.25 -3.87 16.69
C ALA A 100 20.21 -3.45 15.62
N ALA A 101 19.49 -4.42 15.03
CA ALA A 101 18.59 -4.17 13.90
C ALA A 101 17.49 -3.12 14.19
N PRO A 102 16.72 -3.19 15.30
CA PRO A 102 15.73 -2.16 15.62
C PRO A 102 16.33 -0.77 15.74
N ARG A 103 17.52 -0.65 16.35
CA ARG A 103 18.19 0.65 16.50
C ARG A 103 18.57 1.24 15.15
N THR A 104 19.25 0.47 14.31
CA THR A 104 19.68 0.95 12.98
C THR A 104 18.48 1.32 12.11
N LEU A 105 17.43 0.49 12.15
CA LEU A 105 16.19 0.75 11.43
C LEU A 105 15.49 2.02 11.91
N GLY A 106 15.41 2.22 13.23
CA GLY A 106 14.87 3.43 13.84
C GLY A 106 15.65 4.68 13.45
N GLU A 107 16.99 4.62 13.46
CA GLU A 107 17.85 5.72 13.01
C GLU A 107 17.62 6.08 11.53
N GLN A 108 17.45 5.10 10.64
CA GLN A 108 17.13 5.34 9.23
C GLN A 108 15.71 5.87 9.04
N PHE A 109 14.74 5.37 9.81
CA PHE A 109 13.37 5.87 9.78
C PHE A 109 13.31 7.33 10.19
N GLU A 110 13.96 7.72 11.28
CA GLU A 110 14.03 9.13 11.72
C GLU A 110 14.69 10.03 10.66
N ARG A 111 15.78 9.56 10.02
CA ARG A 111 16.41 10.29 8.89
C ARG A 111 15.44 10.48 7.72
N LEU A 112 14.72 9.43 7.34
CA LEU A 112 13.72 9.48 6.28
C LEU A 112 12.58 10.45 6.62
N MET A 113 12.13 10.43 7.86
CA MET A 113 11.06 11.29 8.38
C MET A 113 11.45 12.75 8.58
N ALA A 114 12.75 13.03 8.69
CA ALA A 114 13.31 14.38 8.74
C ALA A 114 13.60 14.94 7.34
N ALA A 115 13.94 14.07 6.38
CA ALA A 115 14.28 14.46 5.02
C ALA A 115 13.06 14.93 4.20
N LYS A 116 13.30 15.84 3.25
CA LYS A 116 12.36 16.15 2.17
C LYS A 116 12.65 15.22 1.00
N VAL A 117 11.77 14.23 0.81
CA VAL A 117 11.80 13.34 -0.35
C VAL A 117 10.79 13.86 -1.37
N THR A 118 11.26 14.17 -2.58
CA THR A 118 10.42 14.61 -3.70
C THR A 118 10.59 13.64 -4.86
N VAL A 119 9.50 13.27 -5.52
CA VAL A 119 9.49 12.35 -6.66
C VAL A 119 8.68 12.95 -7.81
N SER A 120 9.19 12.81 -9.04
CA SER A 120 8.45 13.07 -10.27
C SER A 120 8.44 11.83 -11.16
N LEU A 121 7.43 11.73 -12.02
CA LEU A 121 7.24 10.63 -12.97
C LEU A 121 6.73 11.20 -14.30
N ASP A 122 7.32 10.74 -15.40
CA ASP A 122 6.90 10.96 -16.79
C ASP A 122 6.59 12.45 -17.12
N GLY A 123 7.48 13.36 -16.70
CA GLY A 123 7.34 14.81 -16.91
C GLY A 123 6.27 15.50 -16.04
N GLY A 124 5.63 14.74 -15.14
CA GLY A 124 4.67 15.26 -14.17
C GLY A 124 5.30 16.12 -13.07
N PRO A 125 4.48 16.76 -12.22
CA PRO A 125 4.98 17.63 -11.15
C PRO A 125 5.83 16.85 -10.14
N ALA A 126 6.84 17.51 -9.60
CA ALA A 126 7.61 17.00 -8.47
C ALA A 126 6.77 17.07 -7.18
N LEU A 127 6.43 15.91 -6.62
CA LEU A 127 5.57 15.78 -5.43
C LEU A 127 6.39 15.35 -4.22
N SER A 128 6.17 16.01 -3.07
CA SER A 128 6.71 15.53 -1.79
C SER A 128 6.08 14.18 -1.45
N VAL A 129 6.89 13.18 -1.09
CA VAL A 129 6.40 11.84 -0.72
C VAL A 129 5.61 11.88 0.59
N PHE A 130 6.20 12.51 1.60
CA PHE A 130 5.61 12.66 2.93
C PHE A 130 4.96 14.03 3.08
N ASP A 131 3.93 14.11 3.91
CA ASP A 131 3.38 15.38 4.32
C ASP A 131 4.42 16.15 5.17
N ALA A 132 4.76 17.36 4.74
CA ALA A 132 5.72 18.24 5.42
C ALA A 132 5.28 18.60 6.85
N ARG A 133 4.00 18.42 7.15
CA ARG A 133 3.37 18.76 8.43
C ARG A 133 3.61 17.71 9.51
N GLY A 134 4.07 16.52 9.12
CA GLY A 134 4.61 15.52 10.05
C GLY A 134 6.02 15.83 10.54
N ARG A 135 6.71 16.86 10.03
CA ARG A 135 8.09 17.18 10.45
C ARG A 135 8.11 17.87 11.82
N PRO A 136 8.99 17.48 12.75
CA PRO A 136 8.99 18.04 14.08
C PRO A 136 9.54 19.46 13.99
N ARG A 137 8.85 20.42 14.63
CA ARG A 137 9.40 21.75 14.90
C ARG A 137 10.41 21.74 16.05
N ALA A 138 10.56 20.62 16.76
CA ALA A 138 11.25 20.49 18.04
C ALA A 138 12.62 19.76 17.95
N VAL A 139 13.46 20.01 18.95
CA VAL A 139 14.90 19.71 19.02
C VAL A 139 15.22 18.24 19.40
N ALA A 140 14.23 17.45 19.81
CA ALA A 140 14.39 16.01 20.06
C ALA A 140 13.30 15.21 19.31
N PRO A 141 13.66 14.15 18.57
CA PRO A 141 12.68 13.35 17.85
C PRO A 141 11.94 12.44 18.84
N GLU A 142 10.67 12.75 19.08
CA GLU A 142 9.73 11.75 19.59
C GLU A 142 9.45 10.74 18.47
N TRP A 143 9.52 9.46 18.80
CA TRP A 143 9.28 8.38 17.84
C TRP A 143 7.91 8.51 17.20
N ARG A 144 7.83 8.42 15.87
CA ARG A 144 6.55 8.48 15.15
C ARG A 144 5.95 7.10 15.01
N SER A 145 4.83 6.86 15.68
CA SER A 145 4.06 5.62 15.55
C SER A 145 3.33 5.49 14.21
N ALA A 146 3.14 6.61 13.49
CA ALA A 146 2.52 6.65 12.16
C ALA A 146 3.18 7.69 11.24
N VAL A 147 3.07 7.47 9.93
CA VAL A 147 3.49 8.42 8.89
C VAL A 147 2.34 8.73 7.95
N ARG A 148 2.25 9.98 7.49
CA ARG A 148 1.28 10.42 6.47
C ARG A 148 2.00 10.72 5.15
N LEU A 149 1.59 10.03 4.09
CA LEU A 149 1.95 10.34 2.71
C LEU A 149 1.23 11.62 2.27
N ASN A 150 1.86 12.40 1.40
CA ASN A 150 1.19 13.53 0.76
C ASN A 150 0.02 13.01 -0.10
N ALA A 151 -1.16 13.62 0.02
CA ALA A 151 -2.36 13.15 -0.69
C ALA A 151 -2.20 13.09 -2.22
N ARG A 152 -1.50 14.06 -2.83
CA ARG A 152 -1.25 14.05 -4.27
C ARG A 152 -0.28 12.93 -4.65
N PHE A 153 0.76 12.72 -3.84
CA PHE A 153 1.70 11.62 -4.06
C PHE A 153 1.01 10.27 -3.92
N PHE A 154 0.15 10.09 -2.89
CA PHE A 154 -0.60 8.86 -2.68
C PHE A 154 -1.53 8.54 -3.86
N ALA A 155 -2.21 9.53 -4.44
CA ALA A 155 -3.01 9.34 -5.64
C ALA A 155 -2.16 8.82 -6.83
N VAL A 156 -1.01 9.46 -7.09
CA VAL A 156 -0.09 9.03 -8.16
C VAL A 156 0.48 7.63 -7.88
N LEU A 157 0.79 7.31 -6.62
CA LEU A 157 1.23 5.99 -6.18
C LEU A 157 0.17 4.91 -6.47
N ALA A 158 -1.10 5.20 -6.18
CA ALA A 158 -2.22 4.28 -6.41
C ALA A 158 -2.47 3.99 -7.90
N GLU A 159 -2.23 4.97 -8.77
CA GLU A 159 -2.35 4.82 -10.22
C GLU A 159 -1.13 4.13 -10.86
N ASN A 160 0.04 4.21 -10.23
CA ASN A 160 1.31 3.75 -10.79
C ASN A 160 2.09 2.75 -9.89
N PRO A 161 1.46 1.67 -9.38
CA PRO A 161 2.17 0.66 -8.61
C PRO A 161 2.93 -0.32 -9.51
N VAL A 162 4.09 -0.75 -9.04
CA VAL A 162 4.83 -1.90 -9.57
C VAL A 162 4.78 -3.01 -8.53
N ALA A 163 4.30 -4.19 -8.93
CA ALA A 163 4.27 -5.38 -8.08
C ALA A 163 5.61 -6.10 -8.13
N LEU A 164 6.15 -6.43 -6.95
CA LEU A 164 7.44 -7.10 -6.77
C LEU A 164 7.22 -8.35 -5.92
N ASP A 165 7.89 -9.45 -6.26
CA ASP A 165 7.91 -10.65 -5.41
C ASP A 165 8.59 -10.39 -4.05
N ARG A 166 7.86 -10.63 -2.96
CA ARG A 166 8.35 -10.47 -1.57
C ARG A 166 9.53 -11.36 -1.25
N ALA A 167 9.58 -12.59 -1.76
CA ALA A 167 10.67 -13.52 -1.52
C ALA A 167 11.96 -13.01 -2.18
N VAL A 168 11.86 -12.47 -3.40
CA VAL A 168 13.00 -11.86 -4.09
C VAL A 168 13.47 -10.60 -3.36
N VAL A 169 12.55 -9.73 -2.93
CA VAL A 169 12.90 -8.55 -2.11
C VAL A 169 13.61 -8.94 -0.83
N ALA A 170 13.13 -9.99 -0.13
CA ALA A 170 13.75 -10.48 1.09
C ALA A 170 15.16 -11.06 0.83
N ALA A 171 15.35 -11.81 -0.25
CA ALA A 171 16.65 -12.36 -0.63
C ALA A 171 17.68 -11.28 -1.00
N LEU A 172 17.22 -10.13 -1.50
CA LEU A 172 18.06 -8.99 -1.89
C LEU A 172 18.10 -7.88 -0.83
N ALA A 173 17.55 -8.11 0.36
CA ALA A 173 17.34 -7.08 1.38
C ALA A 173 18.63 -6.35 1.78
N ASP A 174 19.78 -7.03 1.80
CA ASP A 174 21.07 -6.47 2.18
C ASP A 174 21.91 -5.98 0.98
N ALA A 175 21.39 -6.08 -0.24
CA ALA A 175 22.09 -5.72 -1.48
C ALA A 175 21.36 -4.55 -2.19
N PRO A 176 21.58 -3.29 -1.78
CA PRO A 176 20.77 -2.16 -2.25
C PRO A 176 20.78 -1.96 -3.77
N LEU A 177 21.95 -2.11 -4.41
CA LEU A 177 22.06 -2.00 -5.86
C LEU A 177 21.39 -3.16 -6.61
N ALA A 178 21.45 -4.39 -6.05
CA ALA A 178 20.75 -5.54 -6.61
C ALA A 178 19.23 -5.41 -6.47
N LEU A 179 18.75 -4.87 -5.34
CA LEU A 179 17.33 -4.57 -5.14
C LEU A 179 16.84 -3.53 -6.16
N ASP A 180 17.61 -2.48 -6.43
CA ASP A 180 17.27 -1.49 -7.47
C ASP A 180 17.24 -2.11 -8.87
N ALA A 181 18.23 -2.95 -9.19
CA ALA A 181 18.28 -3.66 -10.47
C ALA A 181 17.05 -4.58 -10.64
N TYR A 182 16.65 -5.29 -9.59
CA TYR A 182 15.44 -6.12 -9.57
C TYR A 182 14.18 -5.29 -9.79
N MET A 183 13.99 -4.19 -9.05
CA MET A 183 12.82 -3.31 -9.21
C MET A 183 12.71 -2.77 -10.63
N TRP A 184 13.84 -2.41 -11.25
CA TRP A 184 13.90 -1.99 -12.64
C TRP A 184 13.52 -3.09 -13.61
N MET A 185 14.07 -4.30 -13.45
CA MET A 185 13.72 -5.45 -14.29
C MET A 185 12.23 -5.80 -14.19
N ALA A 186 11.69 -5.84 -12.97
CA ALA A 186 10.27 -6.10 -12.74
C ALA A 186 9.39 -5.05 -13.43
N ARG A 187 9.76 -3.76 -13.35
CA ARG A 187 9.03 -2.66 -14.01
C ARG A 187 9.02 -2.80 -15.53
N ILE A 188 10.17 -3.04 -16.17
CA ILE A 188 10.23 -3.14 -17.64
C ILE A 188 9.48 -4.38 -18.15
N ILE A 189 9.53 -5.48 -17.40
CA ILE A 189 8.78 -6.71 -17.71
C ILE A 189 7.27 -6.46 -17.61
N ALA A 190 6.81 -5.81 -16.54
CA ALA A 190 5.40 -5.51 -16.32
C ALA A 190 4.83 -4.49 -17.31
N GLY A 191 5.67 -3.59 -17.85
CA GLY A 191 5.28 -2.52 -18.77
C GLY A 191 4.93 -2.97 -20.19
N GLY A 192 5.04 -4.25 -20.54
CA GLY A 192 4.58 -4.76 -21.84
C GLY A 192 5.47 -4.39 -23.03
N GLU A 193 6.72 -3.93 -22.82
CA GLU A 193 7.76 -3.96 -23.87
C GLU A 193 8.15 -5.41 -24.27
N ALA A 194 7.46 -6.41 -23.71
CA ALA A 194 7.59 -7.84 -23.94
C ALA A 194 6.91 -8.34 -25.22
N ALA A 195 7.21 -7.72 -26.37
CA ALA A 195 7.24 -8.45 -27.65
C ALA A 195 8.68 -8.88 -28.01
N GLY A 196 9.69 -8.37 -27.31
CA GLY A 196 11.10 -8.73 -27.47
C GLY A 196 11.93 -8.45 -26.21
N PRO A 197 13.23 -8.80 -26.20
CA PRO A 197 14.12 -8.52 -25.08
C PRO A 197 14.32 -7.00 -24.90
N SER A 198 13.96 -6.46 -23.73
CA SER A 198 14.26 -5.06 -23.38
C SER A 198 15.78 -4.90 -23.23
N ARG A 199 16.35 -3.92 -23.94
CA ARG A 199 17.79 -3.63 -23.92
C ARG A 199 18.04 -2.34 -23.17
N ALA A 200 19.07 -2.31 -22.34
CA ALA A 200 19.60 -1.10 -21.74
C ALA A 200 21.11 -1.03 -21.97
N SER A 201 21.58 0.10 -22.46
CA SER A 201 23.02 0.33 -22.64
C SER A 201 23.72 0.54 -21.29
N TRP A 202 25.04 0.32 -21.25
CA TRP A 202 25.82 0.63 -20.03
C TRP A 202 25.71 2.10 -19.63
N ALA A 203 25.72 3.02 -20.60
CA ALA A 203 25.54 4.45 -20.35
C ALA A 203 24.19 4.77 -19.67
N GLU A 204 23.09 4.14 -20.12
CA GLU A 204 21.78 4.28 -19.48
C GLU A 204 21.75 3.72 -18.06
N LEU A 205 22.37 2.56 -17.85
CA LEU A 205 22.43 1.92 -16.52
C LEU A 205 23.27 2.74 -15.54
N ILE A 206 24.38 3.31 -15.98
CA ILE A 206 25.20 4.24 -15.18
C ILE A 206 24.37 5.47 -14.80
N GLY A 207 23.64 6.07 -15.75
CA GLY A 207 22.77 7.22 -15.44
C GLY A 207 21.66 6.88 -14.42
N ARG A 208 21.17 5.64 -14.42
CA ARG A 208 20.11 5.17 -13.50
C ARG A 208 20.63 4.77 -12.12
N PHE A 209 21.79 4.13 -12.03
CA PHE A 209 22.23 3.45 -10.80
C PHE A 209 23.64 3.85 -10.34
N GLY A 210 24.47 4.38 -11.23
CA GLY A 210 25.85 4.75 -10.95
C GLY A 210 25.96 5.95 -10.02
N GLU A 211 26.97 5.92 -9.16
CA GLU A 211 27.34 7.07 -8.34
C GLU A 211 27.99 8.17 -9.20
N PRO A 212 27.95 9.45 -8.78
CA PRO A 212 28.64 10.51 -9.49
C PRO A 212 30.12 10.17 -9.70
N GLU A 213 30.64 10.43 -10.90
CA GLU A 213 32.06 10.24 -11.25
C GLU A 213 32.57 8.78 -11.18
N GLN A 214 31.67 7.80 -11.02
CA GLN A 214 32.04 6.39 -11.02
C GLN A 214 32.53 5.95 -12.40
N ALA A 215 33.71 5.33 -12.46
CA ALA A 215 34.25 4.75 -13.69
C ALA A 215 33.35 3.63 -14.23
N GLU A 216 33.18 3.57 -15.54
CA GLU A 216 32.31 2.61 -16.23
C GLU A 216 32.68 1.16 -15.89
N GLU A 217 33.96 0.81 -15.89
CA GLU A 217 34.42 -0.54 -15.62
C GLU A 217 34.10 -0.97 -14.18
N THR A 218 34.22 -0.05 -13.24
CA THR A 218 33.91 -0.29 -11.82
C THR A 218 32.41 -0.46 -11.62
N PHE A 219 31.60 0.39 -12.26
CA PHE A 219 30.15 0.25 -12.24
C PHE A 219 29.72 -1.07 -12.85
N ARG A 220 30.23 -1.41 -14.05
CA ARG A 220 29.88 -2.62 -14.78
C ARG A 220 30.18 -3.87 -13.96
N ALA A 221 31.38 -3.98 -13.38
CA ALA A 221 31.73 -5.12 -12.53
C ALA A 221 30.75 -5.28 -11.35
N ALA A 222 30.47 -4.19 -10.62
CA ALA A 222 29.56 -4.22 -9.48
C ALA A 222 28.10 -4.51 -9.89
N PHE A 223 27.66 -4.00 -11.03
CA PHE A 223 26.31 -4.22 -11.53
C PHE A 223 26.14 -5.65 -12.05
N GLU A 224 27.15 -6.25 -12.70
CA GLU A 224 27.15 -7.65 -13.09
C GLU A 224 27.07 -8.60 -11.87
N ASP A 225 27.75 -8.29 -10.76
CA ASP A 225 27.57 -8.99 -9.48
C ASP A 225 26.11 -8.91 -9.00
N CYS A 226 25.51 -7.72 -9.08
CA CYS A 226 24.12 -7.50 -8.71
C CYS A 226 23.15 -8.30 -9.60
N LEU A 227 23.37 -8.33 -10.91
CA LEU A 227 22.54 -9.09 -11.85
C LEU A 227 22.59 -10.60 -11.54
N ARG A 228 23.76 -11.13 -11.15
CA ARG A 228 23.89 -12.53 -10.68
C ARG A 228 23.09 -12.80 -9.41
N LEU A 229 23.05 -11.86 -8.47
CA LEU A 229 22.20 -11.97 -7.27
C LEU A 229 20.72 -11.98 -7.64
N VAL A 230 20.30 -11.13 -8.57
CA VAL A 230 18.89 -11.09 -9.00
C VAL A 230 18.49 -12.37 -9.71
N THR A 231 19.29 -12.90 -10.64
CA THR A 231 18.95 -14.14 -11.35
C THR A 231 18.96 -15.36 -10.42
N ALA A 232 19.80 -15.37 -9.39
CA ALA A 232 19.76 -16.39 -8.35
C ALA A 232 18.49 -16.31 -7.49
N ALA A 233 18.05 -15.09 -7.14
CA ALA A 233 16.85 -14.86 -6.33
C ALA A 233 15.54 -15.01 -7.13
N CYS A 234 15.56 -14.72 -8.43
CA CYS A 234 14.40 -14.72 -9.32
C CYS A 234 14.72 -15.44 -10.65
N PRO A 235 14.70 -16.79 -10.67
CA PRO A 235 15.08 -17.58 -11.86
C PRO A 235 14.18 -17.35 -13.08
N SER A 236 12.98 -16.79 -12.90
CA SER A 236 12.07 -16.43 -13.98
C SER A 236 12.54 -15.23 -14.81
N ILE A 237 13.51 -14.45 -14.32
CA ILE A 237 14.11 -13.34 -15.05
C ILE A 237 15.41 -13.83 -15.70
N VAL A 238 15.48 -13.73 -17.03
CA VAL A 238 16.68 -14.06 -17.80
C VAL A 238 17.40 -12.78 -18.20
N VAL A 239 18.68 -12.72 -17.86
CA VAL A 239 19.56 -11.58 -18.12
C VAL A 239 20.70 -12.02 -19.03
N ILE A 240 20.91 -11.31 -20.13
CA ILE A 240 22.03 -11.50 -21.05
C ILE A 240 22.90 -10.25 -20.98
N VAL A 241 24.14 -10.42 -20.51
CA VAL A 241 25.12 -9.35 -20.41
C VAL A 241 25.99 -9.37 -21.67
N GLY A 242 26.13 -8.21 -22.33
CA GLY A 242 26.99 -8.03 -23.50
C GLY A 242 27.92 -6.84 -23.34
N GLU A 243 28.76 -6.60 -24.36
CA GLU A 243 29.72 -5.49 -24.34
C GLU A 243 29.04 -4.12 -24.30
N GLN A 244 27.89 -3.96 -24.97
CA GLN A 244 27.19 -2.69 -25.12
C GLN A 244 26.11 -2.45 -24.05
N GLY A 245 25.78 -3.46 -23.24
CA GLY A 245 24.75 -3.35 -22.22
C GLY A 245 24.11 -4.68 -21.84
N VAL A 246 22.89 -4.61 -21.33
CA VAL A 246 22.15 -5.73 -20.75
C VAL A 246 20.84 -5.92 -21.49
N GLN A 247 20.48 -7.19 -21.75
CA GLN A 247 19.16 -7.56 -22.24
C GLN A 247 18.42 -8.34 -21.16
N VAL A 248 17.15 -7.98 -20.95
CA VAL A 248 16.29 -8.58 -19.93
C VAL A 248 15.04 -9.14 -20.60
N ARG A 249 14.65 -10.35 -20.22
CA ARG A 249 13.40 -10.98 -20.65
C ARG A 249 12.87 -11.93 -19.57
N MET A 250 11.61 -12.30 -19.68
CA MET A 250 11.09 -13.43 -18.94
C MET A 250 11.63 -14.75 -19.51
N ALA A 251 11.80 -15.74 -18.63
CA ALA A 251 12.01 -17.11 -19.04
C ALA A 251 10.82 -17.56 -19.90
N GLU A 252 11.11 -18.31 -20.97
CA GLU A 252 10.03 -18.91 -21.75
C GLU A 252 9.33 -19.95 -20.87
N PRO A 253 7.99 -19.99 -20.87
CA PRO A 253 7.28 -21.06 -20.17
C PRO A 253 7.76 -22.38 -20.75
N ALA A 254 8.12 -23.33 -19.88
CA ALA A 254 8.58 -24.64 -20.30
C ALA A 254 7.55 -25.22 -21.29
N PRO A 255 7.97 -25.76 -22.44
CA PRO A 255 7.03 -26.36 -23.38
C PRO A 255 6.22 -27.41 -22.62
N ALA A 256 4.90 -27.29 -22.67
CA ALA A 256 3.99 -28.23 -22.03
C ALA A 256 4.45 -29.64 -22.41
N ARG A 257 4.88 -30.41 -21.42
CA ARG A 257 5.34 -31.78 -21.65
C ARG A 257 4.15 -32.50 -22.27
N ALA A 258 4.30 -32.92 -23.53
CA ALA A 258 3.24 -33.64 -24.24
C ALA A 258 2.75 -34.75 -23.32
N PRO A 259 1.42 -34.91 -23.14
CA PRO A 259 0.90 -35.95 -22.27
C PRO A 259 1.54 -37.26 -22.70
N ALA A 260 2.26 -37.90 -21.78
CA ALA A 260 2.87 -39.19 -22.02
C ALA A 260 1.77 -40.09 -22.60
N GLU A 261 1.99 -40.57 -23.81
CA GLU A 261 1.11 -41.50 -24.49
C GLU A 261 0.83 -42.63 -23.49
N ARG A 262 -0.43 -42.74 -23.05
CA ARG A 262 -0.85 -43.84 -22.18
C ARG A 262 -0.50 -45.12 -22.94
N PRO A 263 0.27 -46.05 -22.36
CA PRO A 263 0.53 -47.31 -23.02
C PRO A 263 -0.81 -47.97 -23.31
N ALA A 264 -0.99 -48.38 -24.57
CA ALA A 264 -2.21 -49.02 -25.04
C ALA A 264 -2.54 -50.23 -24.14
N PRO A 265 -3.82 -50.47 -23.82
CA PRO A 265 -4.21 -51.62 -23.02
C PRO A 265 -3.76 -52.92 -23.74
N PRO A 266 -3.31 -53.94 -23.00
CA PRO A 266 -2.89 -55.19 -23.60
C PRO A 266 -4.07 -55.84 -24.32
N VAL A 267 -3.81 -56.30 -25.55
CA VAL A 267 -4.75 -57.09 -26.35
C VAL A 267 -5.11 -58.35 -25.57
N ALA A 268 -6.42 -58.56 -25.34
CA ALA A 268 -6.94 -59.74 -24.70
C ALA A 268 -6.61 -60.99 -25.53
N VAL A 269 -5.92 -61.94 -24.93
CA VAL A 269 -5.75 -63.30 -25.47
C VAL A 269 -7.03 -64.08 -25.14
N GLU A 270 -7.65 -64.66 -26.16
CA GLU A 270 -8.86 -65.48 -26.01
C GLU A 270 -8.63 -66.73 -25.13
N PRO A 271 -9.61 -67.14 -24.31
CA PRO A 271 -9.48 -68.30 -23.45
C PRO A 271 -9.80 -69.59 -24.20
N VAL A 272 -8.96 -70.62 -24.00
CA VAL A 272 -9.23 -72.00 -24.41
C VAL A 272 -10.31 -72.59 -23.50
N ALA A 273 -11.24 -73.31 -24.14
CA ALA A 273 -12.46 -73.86 -23.57
C ALA A 273 -12.23 -74.97 -22.53
N GLU A 274 -13.03 -74.94 -21.47
CA GLU A 274 -13.47 -76.15 -20.76
C GLU A 274 -14.99 -76.08 -20.51
N THR A 275 -15.65 -77.22 -20.64
CA THR A 275 -17.09 -77.45 -20.42
C THR A 275 -17.22 -78.92 -19.97
N PRO A 276 -18.28 -79.37 -19.28
CA PRO A 276 -19.00 -78.81 -18.12
C PRO A 276 -19.21 -79.87 -17.01
N VAL A 277 -19.55 -79.46 -15.77
CA VAL A 277 -20.38 -80.29 -14.87
C VAL A 277 -21.35 -79.39 -14.10
N ALA A 278 -22.56 -79.90 -13.92
CA ALA A 278 -23.82 -79.21 -13.73
C ALA A 278 -24.27 -78.99 -12.27
N ALA A 279 -25.33 -78.17 -12.20
CA ALA A 279 -26.45 -78.14 -11.24
C ALA A 279 -26.35 -77.22 -10.00
N ALA A 280 -27.21 -76.19 -10.01
CA ALA A 280 -27.66 -75.36 -8.89
C ALA A 280 -28.71 -76.11 -8.03
N PRO A 281 -29.14 -75.63 -6.83
CA PRO A 281 -29.92 -74.38 -6.72
C PRO A 281 -29.71 -73.49 -5.45
N VAL A 282 -29.90 -72.17 -5.65
CA VAL A 282 -30.71 -71.20 -4.87
C VAL A 282 -30.52 -71.01 -3.34
N VAL A 283 -30.02 -69.80 -3.01
CA VAL A 283 -30.41 -68.76 -2.00
C VAL A 283 -30.45 -69.10 -0.51
N VAL A 284 -29.63 -68.39 0.30
CA VAL A 284 -30.03 -67.62 1.52
C VAL A 284 -28.98 -66.50 1.77
N ALA A 285 -29.45 -65.28 2.07
CA ALA A 285 -28.63 -64.11 2.47
C ALA A 285 -28.33 -64.07 3.98
N PRO A 286 -27.29 -63.34 4.42
CA PRO A 286 -27.34 -62.65 5.72
C PRO A 286 -27.04 -61.14 5.58
N ALA A 287 -27.90 -60.27 6.13
CA ALA A 287 -27.75 -59.58 7.43
C ALA A 287 -26.61 -58.53 7.42
N VAL A 288 -26.89 -57.28 7.04
CA VAL A 288 -27.28 -56.13 7.91
C VAL A 288 -26.27 -55.90 9.06
N VAL A 289 -25.42 -54.90 8.88
CA VAL A 289 -24.60 -54.26 9.93
C VAL A 289 -25.27 -52.93 10.31
N ALA A 290 -25.43 -52.73 11.62
CA ALA A 290 -26.14 -51.61 12.25
C ALA A 290 -25.43 -50.24 12.08
N PRO A 291 -26.18 -49.12 12.13
CA PRO A 291 -25.63 -47.77 12.01
C PRO A 291 -25.15 -47.18 13.35
N VAL A 292 -24.17 -46.29 13.25
CA VAL A 292 -23.57 -45.47 14.31
C VAL A 292 -24.56 -44.38 14.80
N PRO A 293 -24.60 -44.00 16.09
CA PRO A 293 -25.63 -43.09 16.62
C PRO A 293 -25.41 -41.63 16.19
N GLN A 294 -26.48 -40.97 15.74
CA GLN A 294 -26.53 -39.54 15.49
C GLN A 294 -26.80 -38.77 16.80
N GLU A 295 -26.06 -37.68 17.01
CA GLU A 295 -26.28 -36.73 18.10
C GLU A 295 -27.59 -35.95 17.91
N ARG A 296 -28.31 -35.73 19.01
CA ARG A 296 -29.63 -35.08 19.06
C ARG A 296 -29.52 -33.56 18.91
N PRO A 297 -30.41 -32.89 18.14
CA PRO A 297 -30.51 -31.44 18.12
C PRO A 297 -31.13 -30.90 19.41
N VAL A 298 -30.59 -29.79 19.91
CA VAL A 298 -31.12 -29.02 21.05
C VAL A 298 -32.45 -28.34 20.64
N PRO A 299 -33.50 -28.36 21.48
CA PRO A 299 -34.80 -27.76 21.14
C PRO A 299 -34.78 -26.23 21.22
N ALA A 300 -35.42 -25.58 20.24
CA ALA A 300 -35.67 -24.15 20.23
C ALA A 300 -36.71 -23.74 21.31
N PRO A 301 -36.61 -22.53 21.89
CA PRO A 301 -37.60 -22.04 22.85
C PRO A 301 -38.95 -21.72 22.16
N PRO A 302 -40.07 -21.81 22.91
CA PRO A 302 -41.40 -21.64 22.35
C PRO A 302 -41.72 -20.17 21.99
N PRO A 303 -42.66 -19.94 21.05
CA PRO A 303 -43.08 -18.59 20.65
C PRO A 303 -43.89 -17.92 21.77
N ALA A 304 -43.55 -16.68 22.10
CA ALA A 304 -44.35 -15.84 22.98
C ALA A 304 -45.62 -15.35 22.26
N GLU A 305 -46.75 -15.40 22.96
CA GLU A 305 -48.06 -14.88 22.52
C GLU A 305 -48.01 -13.36 22.23
N PRO A 306 -48.87 -12.86 21.32
CA PRO A 306 -48.88 -11.45 20.93
C PRO A 306 -49.46 -10.59 22.05
N ALA A 307 -48.59 -9.91 22.80
CA ALA A 307 -48.98 -8.87 23.73
C ALA A 307 -49.49 -7.63 22.95
N ARG A 308 -50.63 -7.11 23.41
CA ARG A 308 -51.36 -5.96 22.89
C ARG A 308 -50.43 -4.75 22.65
N LEU A 309 -50.58 -4.14 21.48
CA LEU A 309 -50.08 -2.80 21.20
C LEU A 309 -50.80 -1.80 22.12
N GLU A 310 -50.13 -1.39 23.20
CA GLU A 310 -50.44 -0.13 23.85
C GLU A 310 -49.97 1.02 22.96
N PRO A 311 -50.73 2.13 22.86
CA PRO A 311 -50.35 3.26 22.03
C PRO A 311 -48.99 3.79 22.50
N ALA A 312 -48.07 3.89 21.54
CA ALA A 312 -46.74 4.45 21.73
C ALA A 312 -46.84 5.75 22.54
N GLN A 313 -46.38 5.71 23.80
CA GLN A 313 -46.02 6.92 24.51
C GLN A 313 -44.98 7.61 23.65
N ALA A 314 -45.29 8.84 23.24
CA ALA A 314 -44.41 9.67 22.44
C ALA A 314 -43.03 9.67 23.10
N ALA A 315 -42.04 9.06 22.44
CA ALA A 315 -40.67 9.17 22.84
C ALA A 315 -40.32 10.66 22.79
N GLU A 316 -40.01 11.24 23.96
CA GLU A 316 -39.37 12.56 24.02
C GLU A 316 -38.20 12.56 23.03
N PRO A 317 -38.00 13.66 22.28
CA PRO A 317 -36.89 13.73 21.33
C PRO A 317 -35.58 13.48 22.09
N PRO A 318 -34.62 12.74 21.51
CA PRO A 318 -33.38 12.42 22.19
C PRO A 318 -32.72 13.71 22.70
N ARG A 319 -32.59 13.80 24.02
CA ARG A 319 -31.87 14.87 24.70
C ARG A 319 -30.50 15.02 24.06
N GLN A 320 -30.16 16.26 23.70
CA GLN A 320 -28.87 16.70 23.15
C GLN A 320 -27.70 15.94 23.79
N ILE A 321 -27.14 14.99 23.06
CA ILE A 321 -25.77 14.53 23.30
C ILE A 321 -24.91 15.77 23.07
N ALA A 322 -24.18 16.21 24.10
CA ALA A 322 -23.25 17.33 24.00
C ALA A 322 -22.19 17.03 22.93
N ARG A 323 -22.45 17.46 21.69
CA ARG A 323 -21.52 17.31 20.57
C ARG A 323 -20.32 18.20 20.86
N GLN A 324 -19.15 17.58 21.06
CA GLN A 324 -17.87 18.28 20.99
C GLN A 324 -17.59 18.63 19.52
N SER A 325 -18.34 19.58 18.98
CA SER A 325 -18.24 20.02 17.59
C SER A 325 -18.03 21.52 17.54
N ILE A 326 -17.13 21.97 16.66
CA ILE A 326 -16.88 23.40 16.42
C ILE A 326 -17.56 23.82 15.12
N SER A 327 -18.36 24.88 15.17
CA SER A 327 -19.02 25.45 13.99
C SER A 327 -18.19 26.58 13.39
N LEU A 328 -17.88 26.47 12.10
CA LEU A 328 -17.17 27.46 11.30
C LEU A 328 -18.15 28.15 10.35
N LYS A 329 -18.38 29.44 10.61
CA LYS A 329 -19.34 30.25 9.85
C LYS A 329 -18.79 30.63 8.48
N SER A 330 -19.68 30.98 7.56
CA SER A 330 -19.37 31.39 6.18
C SER A 330 -18.29 32.48 6.10
N HIS A 331 -18.30 33.46 7.02
CA HIS A 331 -17.29 34.53 7.04
C HIS A 331 -15.88 34.03 7.42
N MET A 332 -15.76 32.88 8.10
CA MET A 332 -14.50 32.25 8.50
C MET A 332 -13.97 31.33 7.41
N THR A 333 -14.84 30.62 6.69
CA THR A 333 -14.46 29.62 5.68
C THR A 333 -14.44 30.18 4.26
N GLY A 334 -15.17 31.26 3.97
CA GLY A 334 -15.41 31.75 2.62
C GLY A 334 -16.40 30.88 1.81
N LEU A 335 -17.01 29.88 2.45
CA LEU A 335 -18.06 29.03 1.88
C LEU A 335 -19.43 29.66 2.14
N SER A 336 -20.41 29.34 1.30
CA SER A 336 -21.80 29.76 1.55
C SER A 336 -22.40 29.00 2.75
N GLN A 337 -21.94 27.76 2.97
CA GLN A 337 -22.40 26.88 4.03
C GLN A 337 -21.62 27.07 5.34
N VAL A 338 -22.23 26.64 6.45
CA VAL A 338 -21.54 26.48 7.73
C VAL A 338 -20.92 25.09 7.78
N VAL A 339 -19.64 25.03 8.16
CA VAL A 339 -18.92 23.75 8.34
C VAL A 339 -18.86 23.41 9.82
N TRP A 340 -19.12 22.15 10.15
CA TRP A 340 -19.09 21.62 11.50
C TRP A 340 -17.98 20.60 11.59
N LEU A 341 -16.95 20.93 12.38
CA LEU A 341 -15.87 20.01 12.69
C LEU A 341 -16.34 19.04 13.77
N GLN A 342 -16.02 17.77 13.60
CA GLN A 342 -16.38 16.69 14.52
C GLN A 342 -15.11 16.10 15.13
N ARG A 343 -15.22 15.60 16.37
CA ARG A 343 -14.21 14.70 16.95
C ARG A 343 -14.33 13.30 16.35
N ALA A 344 -13.25 12.53 16.46
CA ALA A 344 -13.26 11.13 16.07
C ALA A 344 -14.42 10.35 16.71
N ASN A 345 -14.63 10.47 18.02
CA ASN A 345 -15.73 9.80 18.75
C ASN A 345 -15.90 8.31 18.37
N GLY A 346 -14.78 7.60 18.15
CA GLY A 346 -14.77 6.19 17.73
C GLY A 346 -15.04 5.92 16.23
N ARG A 347 -15.20 6.97 15.41
CA ARG A 347 -15.28 6.85 13.95
C ARG A 347 -13.88 6.62 13.37
N VAL A 348 -13.81 5.69 12.42
CA VAL A 348 -12.57 5.35 11.70
C VAL A 348 -12.24 6.39 10.63
N ASN A 349 -13.27 6.89 9.93
CA ASN A 349 -13.09 7.83 8.84
C ASN A 349 -13.35 9.26 9.31
N GLN A 350 -12.42 10.16 8.97
CA GLN A 350 -12.61 11.58 9.25
C GLN A 350 -13.76 12.16 8.44
N VAL A 351 -14.68 12.81 9.14
CA VAL A 351 -15.84 13.47 8.52
C VAL A 351 -15.98 14.92 8.94
N ILE A 352 -16.52 15.72 8.02
CA ILE A 352 -17.07 17.03 8.33
C ILE A 352 -18.55 17.07 7.99
N GLU A 353 -19.27 17.93 8.68
CA GLU A 353 -20.69 18.17 8.48
C GLU A 353 -20.89 19.57 7.90
N VAL A 354 -21.87 19.74 7.02
CA VAL A 354 -22.11 20.99 6.31
C VAL A 354 -23.61 21.29 6.27
N THR A 355 -23.98 22.53 6.59
CA THR A 355 -25.38 22.99 6.55
C THR A 355 -25.50 24.29 5.76
N PRO A 356 -26.51 24.46 4.90
CA PRO A 356 -26.68 25.65 4.06
C PRO A 356 -27.03 26.93 4.86
N GLY A 357 -27.61 26.79 6.05
CA GLY A 357 -27.99 27.90 6.93
C GLY A 357 -26.94 28.26 7.99
N GLY A 358 -27.16 29.40 8.67
CA GLY A 358 -26.28 29.90 9.75
C GLY A 358 -26.37 29.11 11.07
N ARG A 359 -27.24 28.10 11.15
CA ARG A 359 -27.49 27.26 12.32
C ARG A 359 -27.41 25.79 11.93
N TYR A 360 -27.23 24.93 12.93
CA TYR A 360 -27.28 23.48 12.72
C TYR A 360 -28.69 23.10 12.28
N ASP A 361 -28.78 22.40 11.16
CA ASP A 361 -30.03 21.95 10.56
C ASP A 361 -29.86 20.45 10.21
N PRO A 362 -30.46 19.53 10.99
CA PRO A 362 -30.34 18.10 10.75
C PRO A 362 -31.04 17.67 9.45
N ASP A 363 -32.08 18.37 9.01
CA ASP A 363 -32.89 18.00 7.84
C ASP A 363 -32.15 18.33 6.53
N HIS A 364 -31.22 19.30 6.58
CA HIS A 364 -30.38 19.71 5.45
C HIS A 364 -28.89 19.45 5.70
N LEU A 365 -28.56 18.50 6.58
CA LEU A 365 -27.19 18.15 6.93
C LEU A 365 -26.54 17.33 5.82
N THR A 366 -25.38 17.79 5.34
CA THR A 366 -24.51 17.03 4.46
C THR A 366 -23.29 16.53 5.22
N VAL A 367 -22.98 15.23 5.14
CA VAL A 367 -21.80 14.62 5.75
C VAL A 367 -20.80 14.28 4.66
N LEU A 368 -19.56 14.75 4.77
CA LEU A 368 -18.47 14.42 3.86
C LEU A 368 -17.43 13.57 4.59
N ALA A 369 -17.11 12.39 4.04
CA ALA A 369 -15.88 11.68 4.38
C ALA A 369 -14.73 12.31 3.62
N LEU A 370 -13.56 12.38 4.26
CA LEU A 370 -12.42 13.09 3.70
C LEU A 370 -11.23 12.18 3.33
N GLU A 371 -11.28 10.90 3.68
CA GLU A 371 -10.30 9.86 3.33
C GLU A 371 -11.03 8.62 2.75
N PRO A 372 -10.46 7.92 1.75
CA PRO A 372 -9.22 8.23 1.00
C PRO A 372 -9.35 9.33 -0.04
N MET A 373 -10.58 9.71 -0.38
CA MET A 373 -10.94 10.83 -1.23
C MET A 373 -12.18 11.50 -0.64
N VAL A 374 -12.39 12.79 -0.92
CA VAL A 374 -13.56 13.49 -0.40
C VAL A 374 -14.81 12.95 -1.08
N VAL A 375 -15.73 12.38 -0.31
CA VAL A 375 -17.00 11.83 -0.80
C VAL A 375 -18.15 12.28 0.10
N GLN A 376 -19.30 12.53 -0.52
CA GLN A 376 -20.52 12.80 0.22
C GLN A 376 -21.14 11.48 0.70
N ILE A 377 -21.23 11.28 2.02
CA ILE A 377 -21.85 10.10 2.63
C ILE A 377 -23.37 10.25 2.66
N SER A 378 -23.85 11.46 2.94
CA SER A 378 -25.28 11.77 3.04
C SER A 378 -25.57 13.24 2.74
N GLY A 379 -26.83 13.55 2.41
CA GLY A 379 -27.29 14.88 1.99
C GLY A 379 -27.33 15.02 0.46
N GLY A 380 -27.25 16.26 -0.03
CA GLY A 380 -27.10 16.53 -1.47
C GLY A 380 -26.54 17.92 -1.74
N LEU A 381 -25.23 18.12 -1.58
CA LEU A 381 -24.60 19.36 -2.02
C LEU A 381 -24.58 19.35 -3.55
N TYR A 382 -24.89 20.47 -4.17
CA TYR A 382 -24.75 20.60 -5.62
C TYR A 382 -23.27 20.51 -6.01
N ASP A 383 -22.95 19.99 -7.20
CA ASP A 383 -21.57 19.72 -7.66
C ASP A 383 -20.61 20.90 -7.41
N ARG A 384 -21.02 22.12 -7.76
CA ARG A 384 -20.21 23.34 -7.55
C ARG A 384 -19.95 23.65 -6.08
N GLU A 385 -20.90 23.36 -5.21
CA GLU A 385 -20.76 23.55 -3.76
C GLU A 385 -19.88 22.45 -3.17
N PHE A 386 -20.09 21.21 -3.60
CA PHE A 386 -19.27 20.07 -3.22
C PHE A 386 -17.80 20.29 -3.59
N GLU A 387 -17.50 20.76 -4.80
CA GLU A 387 -16.12 21.08 -5.22
C GLU A 387 -15.49 22.15 -4.33
N ARG A 388 -16.23 23.22 -4.01
CA ARG A 388 -15.73 24.31 -3.14
C ARG A 388 -15.50 23.84 -1.71
N VAL A 389 -16.45 23.08 -1.16
CA VAL A 389 -16.34 22.50 0.19
C VAL A 389 -15.18 21.51 0.25
N SER A 390 -15.02 20.66 -0.76
CA SER A 390 -13.92 19.70 -0.88
C SER A 390 -12.57 20.41 -0.96
N ALA A 391 -12.45 21.43 -1.82
CA ALA A 391 -11.24 22.24 -1.93
C ALA A 391 -10.91 22.96 -0.61
N TRP A 392 -11.93 23.48 0.08
CA TRP A 392 -11.76 24.08 1.42
C TRP A 392 -11.28 23.05 2.44
N ALA A 393 -11.91 21.87 2.48
CA ALA A 393 -11.57 20.81 3.42
C ALA A 393 -10.14 20.32 3.21
N MET A 394 -9.71 20.19 1.95
CA MET A 394 -8.32 19.86 1.61
C MET A 394 -7.33 20.97 1.99
N ASN A 395 -7.71 22.25 1.81
CA ASN A 395 -6.85 23.37 2.20
C ASN A 395 -6.72 23.53 3.73
N ASN A 396 -7.73 23.06 4.47
CA ASN A 396 -7.82 23.09 5.93
C ASN A 396 -7.57 21.72 6.58
N ARG A 397 -7.02 20.76 5.82
CA ARG A 397 -6.93 19.36 6.25
C ARG A 397 -6.30 19.19 7.63
N ASP A 398 -5.22 19.90 7.93
CA ASP A 398 -4.51 19.77 9.22
C ASP A 398 -5.30 20.26 10.39
N LEU A 399 -6.05 21.34 10.18
CA LEU A 399 -6.90 21.88 11.20
C LEU A 399 -7.98 20.84 11.54
N ILE A 400 -8.53 20.21 10.51
CA ILE A 400 -9.55 19.17 10.67
C ILE A 400 -8.92 17.93 11.33
N ASP A 401 -7.72 17.52 10.95
CA ASP A 401 -6.97 16.41 11.55
C ASP A 401 -6.63 16.65 13.03
N ASP A 402 -6.03 17.79 13.36
CA ASP A 402 -5.68 18.12 14.73
C ASP A 402 -6.92 18.23 15.63
N PHE A 403 -8.03 18.76 15.09
CA PHE A 403 -9.31 18.77 15.80
C PHE A 403 -9.95 17.38 15.83
N TRP A 404 -9.77 16.53 14.83
CA TRP A 404 -10.31 15.16 14.85
C TRP A 404 -9.62 14.30 15.93
N ASP A 405 -8.29 14.43 16.01
CA ASP A 405 -7.40 13.63 16.87
C ASP A 405 -7.32 14.09 18.33
N GLY A 406 -7.96 15.21 18.70
CA GLY A 406 -7.89 15.72 20.07
C GLY A 406 -6.80 16.75 20.34
N LYS A 407 -5.90 17.03 19.38
CA LYS A 407 -4.70 17.87 19.59
C LYS A 407 -5.02 19.34 19.84
N ILE A 408 -6.10 19.83 19.23
CA ILE A 408 -6.65 21.18 19.47
C ILE A 408 -8.12 21.03 19.88
N ASP A 409 -8.59 21.83 20.82
CA ASP A 409 -9.93 21.68 21.41
C ASP A 409 -10.74 22.98 21.50
N SER A 410 -10.07 24.12 21.38
CA SER A 410 -10.70 25.43 21.56
C SER A 410 -11.15 26.07 20.24
N PHE A 411 -12.27 26.79 20.29
CA PHE A 411 -12.74 27.58 19.14
C PHE A 411 -11.72 28.62 18.68
N GLU A 412 -11.02 29.26 19.62
CA GLU A 412 -10.05 30.31 19.32
C GLU A 412 -8.86 29.78 18.53
N GLU A 413 -8.33 28.62 18.92
CA GLU A 413 -7.23 27.97 18.22
C GLU A 413 -7.65 27.50 16.82
N VAL A 414 -8.84 26.91 16.70
CA VAL A 414 -9.40 26.55 15.39
C VAL A 414 -9.56 27.80 14.52
N ALA A 415 -10.21 28.85 15.04
CA ALA A 415 -10.48 30.09 14.31
C ALA A 415 -9.19 30.78 13.82
N SER A 416 -8.11 30.73 14.59
CA SER A 416 -6.81 31.31 14.22
C SER A 416 -6.14 30.59 13.03
N ARG A 417 -6.49 29.31 12.81
CA ARG A 417 -5.86 28.44 11.81
C ARG A 417 -6.70 28.22 10.55
N VAL A 418 -8.01 28.53 10.60
CA VAL A 418 -8.90 28.38 9.43
C VAL A 418 -8.45 29.28 8.28
N LYS A 419 -8.26 28.66 7.11
CA LYS A 419 -8.03 29.31 5.83
C LYS A 419 -9.33 29.43 5.05
N LYS A 420 -9.58 30.61 4.50
CA LYS A 420 -10.72 30.87 3.61
C LYS A 420 -10.49 30.28 2.23
N VAL A 421 -11.58 29.89 1.55
CA VAL A 421 -11.56 29.72 0.10
C VAL A 421 -11.33 31.10 -0.54
N PRO A 422 -10.40 31.24 -1.51
CA PRO A 422 -10.26 32.48 -2.27
C PRO A 422 -11.60 32.90 -2.88
N ALA A 423 -11.92 34.20 -2.84
CA ALA A 423 -13.14 34.69 -3.45
C ALA A 423 -13.14 34.38 -4.97
N PRO A 424 -14.30 34.04 -5.57
CA PRO A 424 -14.38 33.85 -7.01
C PRO A 424 -14.07 35.18 -7.71
N GLY A 425 -12.89 35.28 -8.32
CA GLY A 425 -12.51 36.37 -9.23
C GLY A 425 -11.82 37.58 -8.60
N TRP A 426 -10.48 37.57 -8.62
CA TRP A 426 -9.72 38.72 -9.09
C TRP A 426 -8.58 38.17 -9.95
N ARG A 427 -8.43 38.72 -11.17
CA ARG A 427 -7.45 38.28 -12.18
C ARG A 427 -6.02 38.53 -11.76
#